data_AF-A0AAE1P6Z9-F1
#
_entry.id   AF-A0AAE1P6Z9-F1
#
_cell.length_a   1.000
_cell.length_b   1.000
_cell.length_c   1.000
_cell.angle_alpha   90.00
_cell.angle_beta   90.00
_cell.angle_gamma   90.00
#
_symmetry.space_group_name_H-M   'P 1'
#
loop_
_entity.id
_entity.type
_entity.pdbx_description
1 polymer ?
#
loop_
_entity_poly.entity_id
_entity_poly.type
_entity_poly.pdbx_seq_one_letter_code
_entity_poly.pdbx_strand_id
1 'polypeptide(L)'
;MFNISIQSLSHCQLSGHNVISLLLGSQQHMAVGVDVSDKGSVEAAFKSFQKNYGEPPSLLVNSAGIAPMSPFTDTSEEEWMKVIDVNLKASIIMFVTKLYRHKRQDNAW
;
A
#
# COMPACT_ATOMS: atom_id res chain seq x y z
N MET A 1 4.94 -6.57 -17.11
CA MET A 1 4.55 -5.24 -16.60
C MET A 1 3.50 -5.51 -15.52
N PHE A 2 3.94 -5.72 -14.28
CA PHE A 2 3.11 -6.24 -13.21
C PHE A 2 2.57 -5.09 -12.36
N ASN A 3 1.24 -5.04 -12.22
CA ASN A 3 0.52 -3.99 -11.52
C ASN A 3 0.19 -4.49 -10.11
N ILE A 4 0.65 -3.80 -9.07
CA ILE A 4 0.31 -4.11 -7.69
C ILE A 4 -0.93 -3.31 -7.32
N SER A 5 -2.00 -4.00 -6.95
CA SER A 5 -3.17 -3.39 -6.32
C SER A 5 -3.01 -3.47 -4.81
N ILE A 6 -2.78 -2.33 -4.17
CA ILE A 6 -2.92 -2.15 -2.72
C ILE A 6 -4.29 -1.54 -2.50
N GLN A 7 -5.23 -2.34 -2.00
CA GLN A 7 -6.55 -1.84 -1.58
C GLN A 7 -6.64 -1.90 -0.06
N SER A 8 -6.87 -0.74 0.56
CA SER A 8 -7.34 -0.65 1.94
C SER A 8 -8.83 -1.03 1.95
N LEU A 9 -9.16 -2.20 2.50
CA LEU A 9 -10.54 -2.64 2.67
C LEU A 9 -10.98 -2.33 4.10
N SER A 10 -11.53 -1.14 4.33
CA SER A 10 -12.16 -0.84 5.61
C SER A 10 -13.61 -1.32 5.69
N HIS A 11 -14.30 -1.67 4.58
CA HIS A 11 -15.74 -2.02 4.66
C HIS A 11 -16.32 -3.00 3.60
N CYS A 12 -15.52 -3.77 2.84
CA CYS A 12 -16.08 -4.74 1.87
C CYS A 12 -15.54 -6.16 2.09
N GLN A 13 -16.40 -7.06 2.59
CA GLN A 13 -16.12 -8.49 2.83
C GLN A 13 -16.13 -9.37 1.56
N LEU A 14 -15.94 -8.79 0.38
CA LEU A 14 -15.63 -9.61 -0.81
C LEU A 14 -14.15 -9.99 -0.71
N SER A 15 -13.84 -11.27 -0.53
CA SER A 15 -12.47 -11.76 -0.45
C SER A 15 -11.68 -11.26 -1.67
N GLY A 16 -10.62 -10.49 -1.45
CA GLY A 16 -9.85 -9.85 -2.52
C GLY A 16 -9.38 -10.82 -3.62
N HIS A 17 -9.29 -12.12 -3.32
CA HIS A 17 -9.03 -13.18 -4.28
C HIS A 17 -10.01 -13.21 -5.48
N ASN A 18 -11.30 -12.97 -5.27
CA ASN A 18 -12.30 -13.12 -6.35
C ASN A 18 -12.20 -11.98 -7.38
N VAL A 19 -11.95 -10.74 -6.92
CA VAL A 19 -11.86 -9.55 -7.79
C VAL A 19 -10.62 -9.60 -8.69
N ILE A 20 -9.51 -10.14 -8.16
CA ILE A 20 -8.24 -10.23 -8.87
C ILE A 20 -8.31 -11.20 -10.06
N SER A 21 -8.99 -12.33 -9.90
CA SER A 21 -9.15 -13.33 -10.97
C SER A 21 -9.94 -12.83 -12.18
N LEU A 22 -10.83 -11.85 -11.98
CA LEU A 22 -11.76 -11.35 -12.98
C LEU A 22 -11.18 -10.26 -13.89
N LEU A 23 -10.16 -9.52 -13.45
CA LEU A 23 -9.73 -8.28 -14.12
C LEU A 23 -8.54 -8.44 -15.09
N LEU A 24 -7.71 -9.48 -14.96
CA LEU A 24 -6.38 -9.49 -15.63
C LEU A 24 -5.94 -10.83 -16.26
N GLY A 25 -6.79 -11.87 -16.28
CA GLY A 25 -6.49 -13.16 -16.92
C GLY A 25 -5.50 -14.03 -16.12
N SER A 26 -4.73 -14.89 -16.81
CA SER A 26 -3.82 -15.91 -16.23
C SER A 26 -2.51 -15.36 -15.64
N GLN A 27 -2.46 -14.08 -15.26
CA GLN A 27 -1.26 -13.50 -14.67
C GLN A 27 -1.15 -13.88 -13.18
N GLN A 28 0.09 -14.01 -12.70
CA GLN A 28 0.35 -14.31 -11.28
C GLN A 28 -0.01 -13.09 -10.43
N HIS A 29 -1.01 -13.23 -9.58
CA HIS A 29 -1.44 -12.17 -8.66
C HIS A 29 -1.27 -12.58 -7.21
N MET A 30 -1.07 -11.57 -6.36
CA MET A 30 -0.92 -11.74 -4.92
C MET A 30 -1.74 -10.67 -4.21
N ALA A 31 -2.55 -11.10 -3.25
CA ALA A 31 -3.21 -10.22 -2.29
C ALA A 31 -2.41 -10.24 -0.98
N VAL A 32 -2.15 -9.06 -0.42
CA VAL A 32 -1.49 -8.91 0.88
C VAL A 32 -2.25 -7.88 1.69
N GLY A 33 -2.69 -8.26 2.88
CA GLY A 33 -3.23 -7.30 3.85
C GLY A 33 -2.11 -6.39 4.34
N VAL A 34 -2.30 -5.08 4.23
CA VAL A 34 -1.33 -4.08 4.65
C VAL A 34 -2.06 -2.88 5.26
N ASP A 35 -1.72 -2.55 6.49
CA ASP A 35 -1.95 -1.21 7.02
C ASP A 35 -0.81 -0.31 6.52
N VAL A 36 -1.16 0.70 5.74
CA VAL A 36 -0.19 1.62 5.11
C VAL A 36 0.30 2.70 6.07
N SER A 37 -0.38 2.91 7.19
CA SER A 37 0.02 3.87 8.23
C SER A 37 1.10 3.29 9.16
N ASP A 38 1.24 1.96 9.20
CA ASP A 38 2.25 1.25 9.96
C ASP A 38 3.43 0.82 9.07
N LYS A 39 4.64 1.26 9.46
CA LYS A 39 5.86 0.96 8.72
C LYS A 39 6.21 -0.53 8.75
N GLY A 40 5.99 -1.22 9.87
CA GLY A 40 6.31 -2.64 9.99
C GLY A 40 5.46 -3.52 9.07
N SER A 41 4.17 -3.21 8.99
CA SER A 41 3.18 -3.80 8.09
C SER A 41 3.59 -3.61 6.63
N VAL A 42 3.98 -2.39 6.24
CA VAL A 42 4.49 -2.11 4.89
C VAL A 42 5.75 -2.92 4.56
N GLU A 43 6.72 -2.97 5.49
CA GLU A 43 7.94 -3.77 5.33
C GLU A 43 7.64 -5.26 5.14
N ALA A 44 6.70 -5.81 5.93
CA ALA A 44 6.28 -7.19 5.83
C ALA A 44 5.61 -7.49 4.46
N ALA A 45 4.75 -6.58 3.99
CA ALA A 45 4.11 -6.72 2.69
C ALA A 45 5.13 -6.74 1.55
N PHE A 46 6.11 -5.84 1.59
CA PHE A 46 7.18 -5.80 0.60
C PHE A 46 8.11 -7.01 0.64
N LYS A 47 8.39 -7.59 1.81
CA LYS A 47 9.13 -8.85 1.95
C LYS A 47 8.35 -10.02 1.33
N SER A 48 7.04 -10.06 1.58
CA SER A 48 6.14 -11.08 1.02
C SER A 48 6.12 -11.01 -0.51
N PHE A 49 6.01 -9.81 -1.08
CA PHE A 49 6.09 -9.59 -2.52
C PHE A 49 7.42 -10.09 -3.11
N GLN A 50 8.55 -9.70 -2.51
CA GLN A 50 9.86 -10.10 -3.03
C GLN A 50 10.09 -11.62 -2.94
N LYS A 51 9.57 -12.27 -1.89
CA LYS A 51 9.62 -13.73 -1.76
C LYS A 51 8.84 -14.43 -2.89
N ASN A 52 7.70 -13.89 -3.30
CA ASN A 52 6.85 -14.49 -4.33
C ASN A 52 7.34 -14.21 -5.76
N TYR A 53 7.84 -12.99 -6.02
CA TYR A 53 8.17 -12.54 -7.37
C TYR A 53 9.68 -12.44 -7.66
N GLY A 54 10.54 -12.63 -6.65
CA GLY A 54 12.01 -12.59 -6.77
C GLY A 54 12.62 -11.18 -6.87
N GLU A 55 11.82 -10.18 -7.23
CA GLU A 55 12.26 -8.80 -7.43
C GLU A 55 11.40 -7.79 -6.62
N PRO A 56 11.92 -6.59 -6.33
CA PRO A 56 11.11 -5.52 -5.77
C PRO A 56 10.06 -5.01 -6.79
N PRO A 57 8.96 -4.40 -6.32
CA PRO A 57 8.02 -3.72 -7.20
C PRO A 57 8.67 -2.65 -8.06
N SER A 58 8.42 -2.69 -9.37
CA SER A 58 8.87 -1.67 -10.32
C SER A 58 7.92 -0.47 -10.42
N LEU A 59 6.66 -0.66 -10.03
CA LEU A 59 5.64 0.38 -9.95
C LEU A 59 4.97 0.33 -8.58
N LEU A 60 4.77 1.50 -7.99
CA LEU A 60 4.06 1.68 -6.75
C LEU A 60 2.90 2.64 -7.00
N VAL A 61 1.68 2.20 -6.68
CA VAL A 61 0.47 3.02 -6.73
C VAL A 61 -0.03 3.19 -5.30
N ASN A 62 0.04 4.41 -4.77
CA ASN A 62 -0.56 4.71 -3.47
C ASN A 62 -2.03 5.10 -3.66
N SER A 63 -2.93 4.11 -3.54
CA SER A 63 -4.38 4.31 -3.66
C SER A 63 -5.11 4.21 -2.32
N ALA A 64 -4.41 3.96 -1.21
CA ALA A 64 -5.04 3.90 0.10
C ALA A 64 -5.48 5.31 0.52
N GLY A 65 -6.72 5.43 0.96
CA GLY A 65 -7.28 6.69 1.42
C GLY A 65 -8.47 6.50 2.34
N ILE A 66 -8.58 7.37 3.34
CA ILE A 66 -9.76 7.51 4.18
C ILE A 66 -10.25 8.96 4.18
N ALA A 67 -11.54 9.13 4.45
CA ALA A 67 -12.17 10.43 4.67
C ALA A 67 -13.12 10.33 5.87
N PRO A 68 -13.18 11.34 6.75
CA PRO A 68 -14.20 11.42 7.78
C PRO A 68 -15.59 11.48 7.12
N MET A 69 -16.58 10.87 7.77
CA MET A 69 -17.98 10.95 7.34
C MET A 69 -18.73 12.14 7.97
N SER A 70 -18.06 12.91 8.83
CA SER A 70 -18.55 14.10 9.50
C SER A 70 -18.21 15.38 8.72
N PRO A 71 -18.96 16.48 8.94
CA PRO A 71 -18.51 17.80 8.50
C PRO A 71 -17.10 18.10 9.03
N PHE A 72 -16.31 18.83 8.24
CA PHE A 72 -14.94 19.19 8.63
C PHE A 72 -14.85 19.92 9.97
N THR A 73 -15.87 20.74 10.30
CA THR A 73 -15.96 21.46 11.59
C THR A 73 -16.14 20.55 12.80
N ASP A 74 -16.62 19.32 12.56
CA ASP A 74 -16.97 18.35 13.60
C ASP A 74 -15.98 17.19 13.64
N THR A 75 -14.97 17.21 12.76
CA THR A 75 -13.89 16.22 12.72
C THR A 75 -12.99 16.43 13.92
N SER A 76 -12.80 15.40 14.75
CA SER A 76 -11.88 15.49 15.88
C SER A 76 -10.43 15.52 15.40
N GLU A 77 -9.53 16.03 16.23
CA GLU A 77 -8.09 16.02 15.94
C GLU A 77 -7.58 14.60 15.69
N GLU A 78 -8.04 13.61 16.47
CA GLU A 78 -7.66 12.22 16.32
C GLU A 78 -8.13 11.62 14.99
N GLU A 79 -9.35 11.96 14.55
CA GLU A 79 -9.87 11.51 13.25
C GLU A 79 -9.09 12.17 12.11
N TRP A 80 -8.79 13.46 12.23
CA TRP A 80 -7.95 14.16 11.26
C TRP A 80 -6.54 13.60 11.18
N MET A 81 -5.93 13.27 12.32
CA MET A 81 -4.59 12.66 12.36
C MET A 81 -4.57 11.29 11.66
N LYS A 82 -5.64 10.49 11.76
CA LYS A 82 -5.75 9.25 10.98
C LYS A 82 -5.76 9.51 9.47
N VAL A 83 -6.47 10.54 9.01
CA VAL A 83 -6.48 10.94 7.59
C VAL A 83 -5.07 11.31 7.13
N ILE A 84 -4.33 12.07 7.92
CA ILE A 84 -2.94 12.43 7.63
C ILE A 84 -2.03 11.19 7.62
N ASP A 85 -2.18 10.29 8.59
CA ASP A 85 -1.39 9.07 8.68
C ASP A 85 -1.59 8.17 7.44
N VAL A 86 -2.84 8.01 6.97
CA VAL A 86 -3.17 7.14 5.83
C VAL A 86 -2.94 7.82 4.48
N ASN A 87 -3.41 9.06 4.30
CA ASN A 87 -3.43 9.68 2.97
C ASN A 87 -2.10 10.37 2.63
N LEU A 88 -1.33 10.81 3.63
CA LEU A 88 -0.09 11.57 3.43
C LEU A 88 1.14 10.80 3.90
N LYS A 89 1.25 10.49 5.19
CA LYS A 89 2.44 9.86 5.78
C LYS A 89 2.71 8.48 5.18
N ALA A 90 1.67 7.70 4.89
CA ALA A 90 1.79 6.42 4.20
C ALA A 90 2.60 6.53 2.89
N SER A 91 2.39 7.58 2.08
CA SER A 91 3.14 7.79 0.83
C SER A 91 4.65 7.83 1.09
N ILE A 92 5.07 8.50 2.16
CA ILE A 92 6.47 8.59 2.57
C ILE A 92 6.94 7.21 3.03
N ILE A 93 6.19 6.52 3.89
CA ILE A 93 6.51 5.16 4.37
C ILE A 93 6.74 4.21 3.20
N MET A 94 5.83 4.18 2.23
CA MET A 94 5.93 3.31 1.05
C MET A 94 7.18 3.63 0.22
N PHE A 95 7.49 4.91 0.04
CA PHE A 95 8.64 5.34 -0.75
C PHE A 95 9.98 5.02 -0.07
N VAL A 96 10.12 5.36 1.22
CA VAL A 96 11.38 5.17 1.97
C VAL A 96 11.68 3.71 2.27
N THR A 97 10.63 2.87 2.36
CA THR A 97 10.80 1.44 2.65
C THR A 97 11.44 0.68 1.50
N LYS A 98 11.33 1.15 0.25
CA LYS A 98 11.84 0.36 -0.89
C LYS A 98 12.44 1.11 -2.07
N LEU A 99 11.92 2.29 -2.46
CA LEU A 99 12.40 2.96 -3.67
C LEU A 99 13.74 3.69 -3.47
N TYR A 100 13.99 4.25 -2.28
CA TYR A 100 15.24 4.99 -2.04
C TYR A 100 16.44 4.10 -1.70
N ARG A 101 16.22 2.94 -1.08
CA ARG A 101 17.31 2.04 -0.66
C ARG A 101 17.96 1.29 -1.81
N HIS A 102 17.22 0.98 -2.87
CA HIS A 102 17.77 0.28 -4.03
C HIS A 102 18.66 1.20 -4.89
N LYS A 103 18.19 2.43 -5.21
CA LYS A 103 19.00 3.40 -5.97
C LYS A 103 20.27 3.86 -5.27
N ARG A 104 20.34 3.78 -3.93
CA ARG A 104 21.53 4.18 -3.16
C ARG A 104 22.61 3.09 -3.10
N GLN A 105 22.24 1.80 -3.20
CA GLN A 105 23.21 0.71 -3.33
C GLN A 105 23.84 0.67 -4.74
N ASP A 106 23.10 1.11 -5.76
CA ASP A 106 23.58 1.15 -7.15
C ASP A 106 24.30 2.46 -7.53
N ASN A 107 24.24 3.52 -6.69
CA ASN A 107 24.86 4.82 -6.97
C ASN A 107 25.63 5.38 -5.75
N ALA A 108 26.57 4.62 -5.21
CA ALA A 108 27.54 5.15 -4.26
C ALA A 108 28.49 6.13 -4.98
N TRP A 109 28.51 7.39 -4.55
CA TRP A 109 29.69 8.26 -4.61
C TRP A 109 30.46 8.09 -3.31
#